data_AF-A0AAN7FKP5-F1
#
_entry.id   AF-A0AAN7FKP5-F1
#
_cell.length_a   1.000
_cell.length_b   1.000
_cell.length_c   1.000
_cell.angle_alpha   90.00
_cell.angle_beta   90.00
_cell.angle_gamma   90.00
#
_symmetry.space_group_name_H-M   'P 1'
#
loop_
_entity.id
_entity.type
_entity.pdbx_description
1 polymer ?
#
loop_
_entity_poly.entity_id
_entity_poly.type
_entity_poly.pdbx_seq_one_letter_code
_entity_poly.pdbx_strand_id
1 'polypeptide(L)'
;MGSYTLTVFALFLSVAALIIHPSLQISHEILGKVCSKVEDEDFCLRFLENDPRTRSADLPKLSLISIELTKKRAQATLQTFIECVIEYKNIQRKIEMVYQLSQQKKYKKITQLAKAWVLANTCNSINSILINKISHPMFLTLDAANGVNKYITQMINRT
;
A
#
# COMPACT_ATOMS: atom_id res chain seq x y z
N MET A 1 45.79 34.93 -43.22
CA MET A 1 44.54 34.13 -43.13
C MET A 1 44.32 33.54 -41.71
N GLY A 2 44.65 34.26 -40.63
CA GLY A 2 44.57 33.73 -39.25
C GLY A 2 43.51 34.38 -38.35
N SER A 3 42.86 35.44 -38.80
CA SER A 3 41.90 36.21 -37.96
C SER A 3 40.48 35.63 -38.00
N TYR A 4 40.02 35.19 -39.18
CA TYR A 4 38.68 34.63 -39.37
C TYR A 4 38.49 33.25 -38.72
N THR A 5 39.57 32.48 -38.57
CA THR A 5 39.52 31.17 -37.91
C THR A 5 39.32 31.31 -36.41
N LEU A 6 39.96 32.29 -35.76
CA LEU A 6 39.83 32.57 -34.34
C LEU A 6 38.43 33.09 -33.98
N THR A 7 37.85 33.97 -34.79
CA THR A 7 36.51 34.52 -34.56
C THR A 7 35.41 33.48 -34.74
N VAL A 8 35.53 32.61 -35.74
CA VAL A 8 34.57 31.51 -35.95
C VAL A 8 34.64 30.50 -34.79
N PHE A 9 35.83 30.11 -34.34
CA PHE A 9 35.98 29.21 -33.18
C PHE A 9 35.40 29.80 -31.88
N ALA A 10 35.61 31.10 -31.65
CA ALA A 10 35.03 31.79 -30.49
C ALA A 10 33.49 31.83 -30.53
N LEU A 11 32.90 32.02 -31.72
CA LEU A 11 31.45 32.01 -31.91
C LEU A 11 30.86 30.61 -31.67
N PHE A 12 31.50 29.55 -32.18
CA PHE A 12 31.08 28.16 -31.92
C PHE A 12 31.14 27.78 -30.43
N LEU A 13 32.18 28.22 -29.69
CA LEU A 13 32.28 28.01 -28.25
C LEU A 13 31.21 28.77 -27.46
N SER A 14 30.84 29.99 -27.90
CA SER A 14 29.78 30.78 -27.25
C SER A 14 28.38 30.16 -27.41
N VAL A 15 28.10 29.55 -28.56
CA VAL A 15 26.83 28.86 -28.82
C VAL A 15 26.77 27.53 -28.07
N ALA A 16 27.90 26.81 -27.95
CA ALA A 16 27.97 25.58 -27.16
C ALA A 16 27.73 25.83 -25.65
N ALA A 17 28.18 26.97 -25.12
CA ALA A 17 27.97 27.34 -23.72
C ALA A 17 26.49 27.63 -23.37
N LEU A 18 25.66 28.04 -24.34
CA LEU A 18 24.22 28.28 -24.16
C LEU A 18 23.38 26.99 -24.17
N ILE A 19 23.95 25.86 -24.59
CA ILE A 19 23.23 24.56 -24.66
C ILE A 19 23.43 23.75 -23.38
N ILE A 20 24.49 24.02 -22.60
CA ILE A 20 24.74 23.38 -21.31
C ILE A 20 23.94 24.12 -20.24
N HIS A 21 22.63 23.89 -20.20
CA HIS A 21 21.88 24.17 -18.98
C HIS A 21 22.45 23.23 -17.90
N PRO A 22 22.98 23.74 -16.77
CA PRO A 22 23.26 22.86 -15.65
C PRO A 22 21.93 22.26 -15.23
N SER A 23 21.74 20.95 -15.47
CA SER A 23 20.66 20.23 -14.83
C SER A 23 20.89 20.42 -13.34
N LEU A 24 20.05 21.23 -12.71
CA LEU A 24 20.02 21.36 -11.26
C LEU A 24 19.57 20.00 -10.74
N GLN A 25 20.55 19.11 -10.58
CA GLN A 25 20.39 17.85 -9.88
C GLN A 25 19.78 18.20 -8.53
N ILE A 26 18.62 17.62 -8.21
CA ILE A 26 17.97 17.83 -6.93
C ILE A 26 18.95 17.42 -5.82
N SER A 27 19.48 18.41 -5.11
CA SER A 27 20.20 18.19 -3.88
C SER A 27 19.22 17.79 -2.78
N HIS A 28 19.72 17.12 -1.74
CA HIS A 28 18.95 16.79 -0.55
C HIS A 28 18.28 18.04 0.08
N GLU A 29 18.87 19.23 -0.10
CA GLU A 29 18.30 20.50 0.34
C GLU A 29 17.02 20.89 -0.40
N ILE A 30 16.96 20.67 -1.72
CA ILE A 30 15.75 20.96 -2.52
C ILE A 30 14.64 19.98 -2.16
N LEU A 31 14.98 18.70 -1.98
CA LEU A 31 14.01 17.70 -1.56
C LEU A 31 13.44 18.01 -0.17
N GLY A 32 14.28 18.42 0.77
CA GLY A 32 13.84 18.91 2.09
C GLY A 32 12.90 20.11 1.98
N LYS A 33 13.20 21.10 1.13
CA LYS A 33 12.29 22.23 0.89
C LYS A 33 10.94 21.79 0.36
N VAL A 34 10.90 20.84 -0.58
CA VAL A 34 9.64 20.28 -1.11
C VAL A 34 8.87 19.54 -0.02
N CYS A 35 9.54 18.66 0.74
CA CYS A 35 8.88 17.84 1.75
C CYS A 35 8.46 18.61 3.01
N SER A 36 9.12 19.73 3.35
CA SER A 36 8.68 20.64 4.43
C SER A 36 7.31 21.29 4.20
N LYS A 37 6.73 21.14 3.00
CA LYS A 37 5.41 21.67 2.64
C LYS A 37 4.27 20.67 2.79
N VAL A 38 4.56 19.42 3.14
CA VAL A 38 3.54 18.39 3.36
C VAL A 38 3.36 18.10 4.86
N GLU A 39 2.28 17.42 5.21
CA GLU A 39 1.96 17.07 6.61
C GLU A 39 2.98 16.10 7.23
N ASP A 40 3.39 15.08 6.46
CA ASP A 40 4.36 14.07 6.89
C ASP A 40 5.64 14.21 6.07
N GLU A 41 6.53 15.10 6.52
CA GLU A 41 7.82 15.41 5.89
C GLU A 41 8.70 14.15 5.76
N ASP A 42 8.78 13.38 6.83
CA ASP A 42 9.54 12.13 6.93
C ASP A 42 9.06 11.08 5.92
N PHE A 43 7.73 10.93 5.78
CA PHE A 43 7.16 10.08 4.76
C PHE A 43 7.49 10.59 3.37
N CYS A 44 7.38 11.89 3.10
CA CYS A 44 7.71 12.47 1.80
C CYS A 44 9.16 12.21 1.40
N LEU A 45 10.11 12.43 2.31
CA LEU A 45 11.53 12.16 2.08
C LEU A 45 11.74 10.70 1.72
N ARG A 46 11.31 9.77 2.57
CA ARG A 46 11.45 8.33 2.29
C ARG A 46 10.75 7.92 1.00
N PHE A 47 9.56 8.47 0.75
CA PHE A 47 8.76 8.15 -0.44
C PHE A 47 9.50 8.52 -1.73
N LEU A 48 10.09 9.71 -1.79
CA LEU A 48 10.82 10.18 -2.97
C LEU A 48 12.23 9.59 -3.07
N GLU A 49 12.94 9.43 -1.95
CA GLU A 49 14.30 8.87 -1.93
C GLU A 49 14.38 7.39 -2.30
N ASN A 50 13.29 6.64 -2.08
CA ASN A 50 13.19 5.24 -2.48
C ASN A 50 13.22 5.04 -4.01
N ASP A 51 12.97 6.09 -4.81
CA ASP A 51 13.13 6.05 -6.25
C ASP A 51 14.52 6.60 -6.66
N PRO A 52 15.42 5.78 -7.23
CA PRO A 52 16.76 6.23 -7.59
C PRO A 52 16.76 7.36 -8.63
N ARG A 53 15.68 7.53 -9.41
CA ARG A 53 15.56 8.58 -10.43
C ARG A 53 15.45 9.96 -9.80
N THR A 54 14.95 10.06 -8.56
CA THR A 54 14.80 11.31 -7.79
C THR A 54 16.13 12.07 -7.66
N ARG A 55 17.24 11.36 -7.43
CA ARG A 55 18.58 11.94 -7.24
C ARG A 55 19.09 12.74 -8.43
N SER A 56 18.60 12.44 -9.62
CA SER A 56 19.03 13.04 -10.89
C SER A 56 17.96 13.88 -11.57
N ALA A 57 16.80 14.03 -10.92
CA ALA A 57 15.68 14.76 -11.49
C ALA A 57 15.87 16.27 -11.32
N ASP A 58 15.26 17.03 -12.23
CA ASP A 58 14.89 18.42 -11.99
C ASP A 58 13.46 18.48 -11.42
N LEU A 59 12.97 19.68 -11.08
CA LEU A 59 11.63 19.81 -10.48
C LEU A 59 10.49 19.28 -11.36
N PRO A 60 10.43 19.55 -12.68
CA PRO A 60 9.43 18.95 -13.55
C PRO A 60 9.48 17.42 -13.56
N LYS A 61 10.67 16.82 -13.67
CA LYS A 61 10.83 15.37 -13.63
C LYS A 61 10.50 14.78 -12.27
N LEU A 62 10.81 15.48 -11.17
CA LEU A 62 10.41 15.08 -9.82
C LEU A 62 8.88 15.03 -9.67
N SER A 63 8.17 15.99 -10.27
CA SER A 63 6.69 15.98 -10.31
C SER A 63 6.16 14.74 -11.04
N LEU A 64 6.76 14.38 -12.19
CA LEU A 64 6.37 13.16 -12.90
C LEU A 64 6.68 11.89 -12.09
N ILE A 65 7.84 11.82 -11.45
CA ILE A 65 8.22 10.70 -10.57
C ILE A 65 7.23 10.56 -9.41
N SER A 66 6.87 11.65 -8.74
CA SER A 66 5.94 11.60 -7.61
C SER A 66 4.55 11.13 -8.02
N ILE A 67 4.05 11.54 -9.20
CA ILE A 67 2.79 11.06 -9.78
C ILE A 67 2.87 9.57 -10.10
N GLU A 68 3.96 9.10 -10.71
CA GLU A 68 4.15 7.69 -11.06
C GLU A 68 4.20 6.81 -9.81
N LEU A 69 4.95 7.23 -8.78
CA LEU A 69 5.00 6.55 -7.49
C LEU A 69 3.63 6.52 -6.81
N THR A 70 2.88 7.61 -6.89
CA THR A 70 1.51 7.70 -6.36
C THR A 70 0.58 6.73 -7.09
N LYS A 71 0.65 6.66 -8.42
CA LYS A 71 -0.12 5.70 -9.24
C LYS A 71 0.22 4.26 -8.85
N LYS A 72 1.51 3.94 -8.72
CA LYS A 72 1.98 2.60 -8.30
C LYS A 72 1.45 2.25 -6.91
N ARG A 73 1.50 3.20 -5.97
CA ARG A 73 0.96 3.02 -4.61
C ARG A 73 -0.55 2.80 -4.63
N ALA A 74 -1.29 3.57 -5.42
CA ALA A 74 -2.74 3.41 -5.58
C ALA A 74 -3.11 2.03 -6.14
N GLN A 75 -2.38 1.56 -7.16
CA GLN A 75 -2.57 0.22 -7.73
C GLN A 75 -2.31 -0.89 -6.71
N ALA A 76 -1.20 -0.80 -5.95
CA ALA A 76 -0.90 -1.76 -4.91
C ALA A 76 -1.99 -1.78 -3.82
N THR A 77 -2.43 -0.60 -3.38
CA THR A 77 -3.53 -0.48 -2.40
C THR A 77 -4.83 -1.09 -2.91
N LEU A 78 -5.19 -0.85 -4.18
CA LEU A 78 -6.37 -1.45 -4.79
C LEU A 78 -6.28 -2.98 -4.83
N GLN A 79 -5.12 -3.51 -5.21
CA GLN A 79 -4.89 -4.95 -5.25
C GLN A 79 -5.08 -5.60 -3.87
N THR A 80 -4.46 -5.03 -2.82
CA THR A 80 -4.64 -5.53 -1.45
C THR A 80 -6.09 -5.40 -0.98
N PHE A 81 -6.80 -4.33 -1.37
CA PHE A 81 -8.23 -4.19 -1.07
C PHE A 81 -9.07 -5.29 -1.73
N ILE A 82 -8.82 -5.61 -3.00
CA ILE A 82 -9.52 -6.68 -3.73
C ILE A 82 -9.28 -8.04 -3.06
N GLU A 83 -8.04 -8.34 -2.69
CA GLU A 83 -7.69 -9.56 -1.95
C GLU A 83 -8.47 -9.65 -0.65
N CYS A 84 -8.56 -8.55 0.09
CA CYS A 84 -9.35 -8.51 1.31
C CYS A 84 -10.84 -8.76 1.06
N VAL A 85 -11.43 -8.16 0.03
CA VAL A 85 -12.83 -8.40 -0.36
C VAL A 85 -13.08 -9.86 -0.70
N ILE A 86 -12.14 -10.52 -1.38
CA ILE A 86 -12.23 -11.97 -1.67
C ILE A 86 -12.24 -12.78 -0.38
N GLU A 87 -11.40 -12.44 0.60
CA GLU A 87 -11.38 -13.16 1.87
C GLU A 87 -12.65 -12.95 2.70
N TYR A 88 -13.24 -11.76 2.70
CA TYR A 88 -14.54 -11.54 3.32
C TYR A 88 -15.66 -12.39 2.68
N LYS A 89 -15.63 -12.59 1.35
CA LYS A 89 -16.55 -13.53 0.69
C LYS A 89 -16.31 -14.97 1.15
N ASN A 90 -15.06 -15.37 1.38
CA ASN A 90 -14.73 -16.70 1.91
C ASN A 90 -15.24 -16.87 3.35
N ILE A 91 -15.08 -15.84 4.19
CA ILE A 91 -15.64 -15.79 5.55
C ILE A 91 -17.15 -15.97 5.52
N GLN A 92 -17.87 -15.22 4.68
CA GLN A 92 -19.33 -15.35 4.52
C GLN A 92 -19.74 -16.78 4.18
N ARG A 93 -19.10 -17.42 3.20
CA ARG A 93 -19.38 -18.82 2.84
C ARG A 93 -19.14 -19.78 4.02
N LYS A 94 -18.07 -19.56 4.79
CA LYS A 94 -17.76 -20.38 5.97
C LYS A 94 -18.80 -20.21 7.06
N ILE A 95 -19.25 -18.98 7.32
CA ILE A 95 -20.34 -18.71 8.28
C ILE A 95 -21.61 -19.45 7.85
N GLU A 96 -21.97 -19.39 6.56
CA GLU A 96 -23.15 -20.10 6.05
C GLU A 96 -23.02 -21.62 6.25
N MET A 97 -21.87 -22.22 5.96
CA MET A 97 -21.63 -23.65 6.23
C MET A 97 -21.79 -23.99 7.72
N VAL A 98 -21.30 -23.13 8.60
CA VAL A 98 -21.42 -23.31 10.05
C VAL A 98 -22.87 -23.20 10.50
N TYR A 99 -23.62 -22.25 9.94
CA TYR A 99 -25.05 -22.10 10.18
C TYR A 99 -25.82 -23.38 9.78
N GLN A 100 -25.58 -23.90 8.58
CA GLN A 100 -26.19 -25.15 8.11
C GLN A 100 -25.83 -26.36 8.99
N LEU A 101 -24.57 -26.49 9.40
CA LEU A 101 -24.16 -27.55 10.33
C LEU A 101 -24.83 -27.42 11.70
N SER A 102 -25.02 -26.19 12.17
CA SER A 102 -25.69 -25.90 13.44
C SER A 102 -27.17 -26.27 13.39
N GLN A 103 -27.86 -25.97 12.29
CA GLN A 103 -29.24 -26.42 12.06
C GLN A 103 -29.36 -27.95 12.09
N GLN A 104 -28.35 -28.65 11.57
CA GLN A 104 -28.28 -30.12 11.60
C GLN A 104 -27.77 -30.68 12.94
N LYS A 105 -27.55 -29.84 13.96
CA LYS A 105 -26.95 -30.19 15.26
C LYS A 105 -25.57 -30.86 15.16
N LYS A 106 -24.85 -30.65 14.06
CA LYS A 106 -23.53 -31.25 13.77
C LYS A 106 -22.37 -30.42 14.33
N TYR A 107 -22.46 -30.03 15.61
CA TYR A 107 -21.53 -29.09 16.24
C TYR A 107 -20.06 -29.57 16.26
N LYS A 108 -19.84 -30.89 16.38
CA LYS A 108 -18.49 -31.50 16.33
C LYS A 108 -17.75 -31.26 15.00
N LYS A 109 -18.44 -30.86 13.93
CA LYS A 109 -17.86 -30.61 12.60
C LYS A 109 -17.56 -29.13 12.34
N ILE A 110 -17.84 -28.24 13.30
CA ILE A 110 -17.68 -26.79 13.16
C ILE A 110 -16.21 -26.41 13.41
N THR A 111 -15.39 -26.51 12.36
CA THR A 111 -13.97 -26.06 12.35
C THR A 111 -13.76 -24.79 11.50
N GLN A 112 -14.81 -24.35 10.79
CA GLN A 112 -14.70 -23.29 9.80
C GLN A 112 -14.70 -21.88 10.41
N LEU A 113 -15.18 -21.70 11.65
CA LEU A 113 -15.12 -20.41 12.36
C LEU A 113 -13.67 -20.00 12.67
N ALA A 114 -12.82 -20.93 13.11
CA ALA A 114 -11.40 -20.67 13.32
C ALA A 114 -10.69 -20.28 12.01
N LYS A 115 -11.08 -20.90 10.89
CA LYS A 115 -10.56 -20.55 9.56
C LYS A 115 -11.03 -19.16 9.11
N ALA A 116 -12.28 -18.79 9.38
CA ALA A 116 -12.79 -17.45 9.09
C ALA A 116 -12.04 -16.37 9.87
N TRP A 117 -11.67 -16.66 11.12
CA TRP A 117 -10.86 -15.75 11.95
C TRP A 117 -9.47 -15.50 11.34
N VAL A 118 -8.76 -16.55 10.92
CA VAL A 118 -7.43 -16.42 10.30
C VAL A 118 -7.49 -15.58 9.01
N LEU A 119 -8.52 -15.80 8.18
CA LEU A 119 -8.70 -15.04 6.94
C LEU A 119 -8.96 -13.55 7.19
N ALA A 120 -9.72 -13.23 8.24
CA ALA A 120 -9.97 -11.84 8.62
C ALA A 120 -8.69 -11.12 9.07
N ASN A 121 -7.73 -11.85 9.67
CA ASN A 121 -6.46 -11.28 10.11
C ASN A 121 -5.53 -10.91 8.94
N THR A 122 -5.62 -11.60 7.80
CA THR A 122 -4.83 -11.28 6.60
C THR A 122 -5.09 -9.87 6.07
N CYS A 123 -6.34 -9.39 6.18
CA CYS A 123 -6.75 -8.03 5.79
C CYS A 123 -6.17 -6.91 6.67
N ASN A 124 -5.75 -7.22 7.89
CA ASN A 124 -5.27 -6.23 8.87
C ASN A 124 -3.90 -5.62 8.50
N SER A 125 -3.22 -6.20 7.50
CA SER A 125 -1.96 -5.69 6.95
C SER A 125 -2.10 -4.36 6.22
N ILE A 126 -3.32 -3.99 5.80
CA ILE A 126 -3.61 -2.64 5.35
C ILE A 126 -3.79 -1.81 6.62
N ASN A 127 -2.75 -1.05 7.00
CA ASN A 127 -2.77 -0.11 8.14
C ASN A 127 -3.69 1.10 7.83
N SER A 128 -4.95 0.81 7.54
CA SER A 128 -6.02 1.75 7.24
C SER A 128 -7.00 1.69 8.39
N ILE A 129 -7.21 2.85 9.02
CA ILE A 129 -8.22 3.07 10.06
C ILE A 129 -9.57 2.49 9.63
N LEU A 130 -9.89 2.54 8.33
CA LEU A 130 -11.14 2.01 7.78
C LEU A 130 -11.24 0.48 7.88
N ILE A 131 -10.15 -0.24 7.61
CA ILE A 131 -10.15 -1.71 7.66
C ILE A 131 -10.17 -2.20 9.10
N ASN A 132 -9.52 -1.50 10.02
CA ASN A 132 -9.66 -1.77 11.46
C ASN A 132 -11.12 -1.61 11.93
N LYS A 133 -11.80 -0.54 11.50
CA LYS A 133 -13.21 -0.30 11.82
C LYS A 133 -14.15 -1.39 11.29
N ILE A 134 -13.83 -1.99 10.14
CA ILE A 134 -14.63 -3.05 9.51
C ILE A 134 -14.29 -4.43 10.11
N SER A 135 -13.01 -4.69 10.38
CA SER A 135 -12.53 -6.01 10.81
C SER A 135 -12.82 -6.29 12.28
N HIS A 136 -12.74 -5.28 13.14
CA HIS A 136 -12.88 -5.47 14.58
C HIS A 136 -14.25 -6.07 15.00
N PRO A 137 -15.40 -5.55 14.53
CA PRO A 137 -16.70 -6.16 14.86
C PRO A 137 -16.85 -7.58 14.30
N MET A 138 -16.24 -7.88 13.14
CA MET A 138 -16.26 -9.22 12.58
C MET A 138 -15.51 -10.21 13.48
N PHE A 139 -14.35 -9.83 14.04
CA PHE A 139 -13.63 -10.68 14.97
C PHE A 139 -14.45 -11.00 16.23
N LEU A 140 -15.04 -9.97 16.85
CA LEU A 140 -15.84 -10.15 18.06
C LEU A 140 -17.03 -11.10 17.84
N THR A 141 -17.70 -11.00 16.69
CA THR A 141 -18.84 -11.86 16.35
C THR A 141 -18.41 -13.30 16.02
N LEU A 142 -17.28 -13.48 15.33
CA LEU A 142 -16.69 -14.80 15.08
C LEU A 142 -16.27 -15.48 16.40
N ASP A 143 -15.68 -14.75 17.33
CA ASP A 143 -15.26 -15.26 18.64
C ASP A 143 -16.46 -15.66 19.49
N ALA A 144 -17.50 -14.83 19.53
CA ALA A 144 -18.75 -15.15 20.21
C ALA A 144 -19.38 -16.43 19.64
N ALA A 145 -19.49 -16.53 18.31
CA ALA A 145 -20.03 -17.71 17.65
C ALA A 145 -19.20 -18.96 17.94
N ASN A 146 -17.86 -18.85 17.94
CA ASN A 146 -16.96 -19.95 18.24
C ASN A 146 -17.11 -20.42 19.70
N GLY A 147 -17.20 -19.48 20.64
CA GLY A 147 -17.43 -19.76 22.06
C GLY A 147 -18.70 -20.56 22.31
N VAL A 148 -19.82 -20.14 21.71
CA VAL A 148 -21.11 -20.84 21.81
C VAL A 148 -21.01 -22.27 21.26
N ASN A 149 -20.43 -22.44 20.06
CA ASN A 149 -20.30 -23.76 19.44
C ASN A 149 -19.40 -24.72 20.24
N LYS A 150 -18.33 -24.19 20.85
CA LYS A 150 -17.44 -24.95 21.73
C LYS A 150 -18.17 -25.43 22.99
N TYR A 151 -18.95 -24.55 23.63
CA TYR A 151 -19.74 -24.89 24.80
C TYR A 151 -20.76 -26.01 24.51
N ILE A 152 -21.52 -25.90 23.42
CA ILE A 152 -22.50 -26.92 23.01
C ILE A 152 -21.80 -28.27 22.79
N THR A 153 -20.65 -28.27 22.10
CA THR A 153 -19.89 -29.50 21.84
C THR A 153 -19.41 -30.17 23.14
N GLN A 154 -18.98 -29.39 24.13
CA GLN A 154 -18.58 -29.91 25.44
C GLN A 154 -19.76 -30.54 26.18
N MET A 155 -20.94 -29.91 26.12
CA MET A 155 -22.15 -30.46 26.74
C MET A 155 -22.56 -31.79 26.10
N ILE A 156 -22.54 -31.88 24.76
CA ILE A 156 -22.86 -33.12 24.04
C ILE A 156 -21.93 -34.27 24.42
N ASN A 157 -20.64 -34.02 24.68
CA ASN A 157 -19.68 -35.07 25.05
C ASN A 157 -19.81 -35.58 26.49
N ARG A 158 -20.60 -34.90 27.33
CA ARG A 158 -20.85 -35.31 28.73
C ARG A 158 -22.13 -36.14 28.89
N THR A 159 -22.96 -36.20 27.86
CA THR A 159 -24.16 -37.06 27.75
C THR A 159 -23.85 -38.31 26.96
#